data_AF-A0A392UFR9-F1
#
_entry.id   AF-A0A392UFR9-F1
#
_cell.length_a   1.000
_cell.length_b   1.000
_cell.length_c   1.000
_cell.angle_alpha   90.00
_cell.angle_beta   90.00
_cell.angle_gamma   90.00
#
_symmetry.space_group_name_H-M   'P 1'
#
loop_
_entity.id
_entity.type
_entity.pdbx_description
1 polymer ?
#
loop_
_entity_poly.entity_id
_entity_poly.type
_entity_poly.pdbx_seq_one_letter_code
_entity_poly.pdbx_strand_id
1 'polypeptide(L)' 'EELEEANDGLKQSMADKYVEGFWSSVDQVKALFPDLDQETLAQVDVLKKVEDGKLVSRIPGAT' A
#
# COMPACT_ATOMS: atom_id res chain seq x y z
N GLU A 1 -27.27 12.50 -14.06
CA GLU A 1 -26.27 13.58 -14.04
C GLU A 1 -25.81 13.91 -12.63
N GLU A 2 -26.56 14.59 -11.77
CA GLU A 2 -26.03 15.00 -10.43
C GLU A 2 -25.48 13.85 -9.57
N LEU A 3 -26.17 12.70 -9.54
CA LEU A 3 -25.72 11.53 -8.77
C LEU A 3 -24.45 10.88 -9.37
N GLU A 4 -24.32 10.92 -10.68
CA GLU A 4 -23.18 10.33 -11.40
C GLU A 4 -21.94 11.20 -11.22
N GLU A 5 -22.10 12.52 -11.36
CA GLU A 5 -21.05 13.50 -11.08
C GLU A 5 -20.57 13.42 -9.62
N ALA A 6 -21.49 13.31 -8.66
CA ALA A 6 -21.14 13.14 -7.25
C ALA A 6 -20.39 11.82 -6.99
N ASN A 7 -20.76 10.74 -7.69
CA ASN A 7 -20.09 9.45 -7.56
C ASN A 7 -18.65 9.51 -8.10
N ASP A 8 -18.46 10.13 -9.25
CA ASP A 8 -17.13 10.28 -9.86
C ASP A 8 -16.23 11.21 -9.06
N GLY A 9 -16.78 12.32 -8.54
CA GLY A 9 -16.06 13.18 -7.60
C GLY A 9 -15.63 12.44 -6.33
N LEU A 10 -16.50 11.57 -5.79
CA LEU A 10 -16.15 10.75 -4.62
C LEU A 10 -15.02 9.76 -4.94
N LYS A 11 -15.11 9.04 -6.06
CA LYS A 11 -14.05 8.10 -6.50
C LYS A 11 -12.72 8.80 -6.66
N GLN A 12 -12.70 9.96 -7.31
CA GLN A 12 -11.48 10.76 -7.48
C GLN A 12 -10.91 11.17 -6.12
N SER A 13 -11.74 11.70 -5.22
CA SER A 13 -11.29 12.10 -3.89
C SER A 13 -10.73 10.94 -3.06
N MET A 14 -11.26 9.73 -3.25
CA MET A 14 -10.80 8.52 -2.58
C MET A 14 -9.46 8.05 -3.16
N ALA A 15 -9.30 8.12 -4.49
CA ALA A 15 -8.05 7.82 -5.16
C ALA A 15 -6.94 8.77 -4.71
N ASP A 16 -7.23 10.08 -4.66
CA ASP A 16 -6.27 11.10 -4.22
C ASP A 16 -5.81 10.84 -2.78
N LYS A 17 -6.75 10.58 -1.86
CA LYS A 17 -6.44 10.24 -0.46
C LYS A 17 -5.63 8.95 -0.32
N TYR A 18 -5.93 7.94 -1.13
CA TYR A 18 -5.17 6.70 -1.15
C TYR A 18 -3.73 6.95 -1.60
N VAL A 19 -3.53 7.71 -2.68
CA VAL A 19 -2.20 8.04 -3.22
C VAL A 19 -1.40 8.86 -2.20
N GLU A 20 -2.00 9.88 -1.60
CA GLU A 20 -1.36 10.70 -0.57
C GLU A 20 -0.94 9.85 0.65
N GLY A 21 -1.87 9.04 1.18
CA GLY A 21 -1.59 8.16 2.34
C GLY A 21 -0.53 7.11 2.03
N PHE A 22 -0.53 6.57 0.81
CA PHE A 22 0.48 5.63 0.35
C PHE A 22 1.87 6.27 0.34
N TRP A 23 2.03 7.45 -0.26
CA TRP A 23 3.32 8.16 -0.28
C TRP A 23 3.80 8.55 1.12
N SER A 24 2.90 9.03 1.98
CA SER A 24 3.22 9.31 3.37
C SER A 24 3.74 8.07 4.11
N SER A 25 3.17 6.89 3.82
CA SER A 25 3.64 5.63 4.42
C SER A 25 5.02 5.23 3.88
N VAL A 26 5.28 5.42 2.59
CA VAL A 26 6.61 5.18 2.00
C VAL A 26 7.67 6.09 2.62
N ASP A 27 7.36 7.38 2.82
CA ASP A 27 8.29 8.33 3.44
C ASP A 27 8.62 7.96 4.89
N GLN A 28 7.64 7.48 5.66
CA GLN A 28 7.86 6.96 7.00
C GLN A 28 8.79 5.74 7.01
N VAL A 29 8.63 4.81 6.05
CA VAL A 29 9.52 3.65 5.92
C VAL A 29 10.94 4.09 5.57
N LYS A 30 11.10 5.01 4.61
CA LYS A 30 12.41 5.55 4.22
C LYS A 30 13.10 6.30 5.37
N ALA A 31 12.35 6.99 6.22
CA ALA A 31 12.91 7.67 7.38
C ALA A 31 13.54 6.68 8.39
N LEU A 32 12.98 5.48 8.52
CA LEU A 32 13.50 4.43 9.39
C LEU A 32 14.58 3.57 8.72
N PHE A 33 14.51 3.42 7.40
CA PHE A 33 15.40 2.58 6.60
C PHE A 33 15.95 3.39 5.40
N PRO A 34 16.92 4.29 5.62
CA PRO A 34 17.39 5.23 4.60
C PRO A 34 18.10 4.55 3.41
N ASP A 35 18.65 3.36 3.62
CA ASP A 35 19.32 2.57 2.58
C ASP A 35 18.36 1.71 1.76
N LEU A 36 17.06 1.72 2.09
CA LEU A 36 16.06 0.92 1.41
C LEU A 36 15.69 1.55 0.07
N ASP A 37 16.05 0.88 -1.02
CA ASP A 37 15.76 1.34 -2.36
C ASP A 37 14.33 0.98 -2.82
N GLN A 38 13.89 1.63 -3.91
CA GLN A 38 12.53 1.46 -4.44
C GLN A 38 12.26 0.06 -5.01
N GLU A 39 13.28 -0.62 -5.56
CA GLU A 39 13.14 -1.97 -6.10
C GLU A 39 12.95 -2.98 -4.96
N THR A 40 13.70 -2.85 -3.88
CA THR A 40 13.54 -3.67 -2.68
C THR A 40 12.18 -3.41 -2.01
N LEU A 41 11.74 -2.15 -1.91
CA LEU A 41 10.39 -1.82 -1.41
C LEU A 41 9.28 -2.46 -2.24
N ALA A 42 9.42 -2.47 -3.56
CA ALA A 42 8.42 -3.06 -4.47
C ALA A 42 8.28 -4.58 -4.29
N GLN A 43 9.30 -5.26 -3.75
CA GLN A 43 9.26 -6.69 -3.43
C GLN A 43 8.53 -6.98 -2.12
N VAL A 44 8.29 -5.97 -1.28
CA VAL A 44 7.62 -6.15 0.01
C VAL A 44 6.13 -6.35 -0.23
N ASP A 45 5.72 -7.61 -0.32
CA ASP A 45 4.32 -8.00 -0.30
C ASP A 45 3.76 -7.85 1.12
N VAL A 46 2.95 -6.80 1.34
CA VAL A 46 2.30 -6.52 2.65
C VAL A 46 1.42 -7.69 3.10
N LEU A 47 0.91 -8.50 2.16
CA LEU A 47 0.07 -9.66 2.47
C LEU A 47 0.88 -10.87 2.90
N LYS A 48 2.21 -10.85 2.76
CA LYS A 48 3.08 -11.96 3.14
C LYS A 48 4.11 -11.54 4.18
N LYS A 49 4.57 -12.51 4.94
CA LYS A 49 5.69 -12.39 5.89
C LYS A 49 6.69 -13.48 5.59
N VAL A 50 7.95 -13.25 5.94
CA VAL A 50 8.97 -14.29 5.91
C VAL A 50 8.90 -15.06 7.22
N GLU A 51 8.65 -16.36 7.14
CA GLU A 51 8.67 -17.32 8.26
C GLU A 51 9.57 -18.48 7.83
N ASP A 52 10.63 -18.76 8.60
CA ASP A 52 11.66 -19.77 8.27
C ASP A 52 12.24 -19.66 6.85
N GLY A 53 12.42 -18.42 6.36
CA GLY A 53 12.95 -18.15 5.02
C GLY A 53 11.94 -18.35 3.88
N LYS A 54 10.67 -18.67 4.19
CA LYS A 54 9.59 -18.82 3.22
C LYS A 54 8.58 -17.68 3.34
N LEU A 55 8.06 -17.21 2.20
CA LEU A 55 6.93 -16.28 2.18
C LEU A 55 5.64 -17.02 2.55
N VAL A 56 5.00 -16.60 3.64
CA VAL A 56 3.70 -17.11 4.12
C VAL A 56 2.70 -15.97 4.23
N SER A 57 1.41 -16.25 4.03
CA SER A 57 0.35 -15.25 4.17
C SER A 57 0.31 -14.68 5.59
N ARG A 58 0.16 -13.35 5.71
CA ARG A 58 -0.15 -12.68 6.99
C ARG A 58 -1.63 -12.80 7.35
N ILE A 59 -2.50 -13.04 6.37
CA ILE A 59 -3.94 -13.18 6.60
C ILE A 59 -4.23 -14.63 7.02
N PRO A 60 -4.71 -14.88 8.25
CA PRO A 60 -5.08 -16.21 8.70
C PRO A 60 -6.17 -16.79 7.80
N GLY A 61 -5.95 -18.01 7.27
CA GLY A 61 -6.94 -18.72 6.47
C GLY A 61 -7.00 -18.34 4.98
N ALA A 62 -6.12 -17.46 4.50
CA ALA A 62 -5.92 -17.30 3.06
C ALA A 62 -5.15 -18.53 2.52
N THR A 63 -5.87 -19.43 1.84
CA THR A 63 -5.34 -20.62 1.16
C THR A 63 -4.90 -20.31 -0.26
#